data_AF-A0A955V456-F1
#
_entry.id   AF-A0A955V456-F1
#
_cell.length_a   1.000
_cell.length_b   1.000
_cell.length_c   1.000
_cell.angle_alpha   90.00
_cell.angle_beta   90.00
_cell.angle_gamma   90.00
#
_symmetry.space_group_name_H-M   'P 1'
#
loop_
_entity.id
_entity.type
_entity.pdbx_description
1 polymer ?
#
loop_
_entity_poly.entity_id
_entity_poly.type
_entity_poly.pdbx_seq_one_letter_code
_entity_poly.pdbx_strand_id
1 'polypeptide(L)'
;MESADRSWPARGRLAVGLALAALLAVALPASPALAAVSPSVAYRGTLLDVEGRPVEGLFDLTFTLYDAESGGASLVTLAANAVDVQDGLFSVDVGALFEGIDGATWLEIGVRGAGESDFDTLPRVQVTSVPSALRAGVADRALAVPWEGVEGAPTPLQGPKGDPGEQGP
;
A
#
# COMPACT_ATOMS: atom_id res chain seq x y z
N MET A 1 32.98 -73.33 30.05
CA MET A 1 33.74 -73.58 31.28
C MET A 1 34.59 -72.35 31.50
N GLU A 2 33.97 -71.31 32.08
CA GLU A 2 34.22 -70.86 33.46
C GLU A 2 35.48 -69.97 33.48
N SER A 3 35.51 -68.72 33.97
CA SER A 3 34.69 -67.97 34.93
C SER A 3 35.01 -66.49 34.72
N ALA A 4 34.05 -65.56 34.72
CA ALA A 4 33.64 -64.72 35.85
C ALA A 4 34.83 -64.07 36.61
N ASP A 5 35.05 -62.76 36.45
CA ASP A 5 34.45 -61.68 37.27
C ASP A 5 35.31 -61.32 38.51
N ARG A 6 35.68 -60.04 38.60
CA ARG A 6 36.08 -59.31 39.82
C ARG A 6 36.26 -57.82 39.49
N SER A 7 35.22 -57.01 39.74
CA SER A 7 35.04 -56.11 40.90
C SER A 7 35.90 -54.83 40.84
N TRP A 8 35.44 -53.56 40.97
CA TRP A 8 34.26 -52.86 41.54
C TRP A 8 34.56 -51.32 41.36
N PRO A 9 33.84 -50.31 41.90
CA PRO A 9 32.44 -49.87 41.80
C PRO A 9 32.18 -48.61 40.94
N ALA A 10 30.89 -48.41 40.67
CA ALA A 10 30.23 -47.15 40.34
C ALA A 10 30.47 -46.02 41.36
N ARG A 11 30.75 -44.80 40.88
CA ARG A 11 30.34 -43.50 41.47
C ARG A 11 30.31 -42.48 40.31
N GLY A 12 29.20 -42.29 39.61
CA GLY A 12 28.08 -41.51 40.12
C GLY A 12 28.42 -40.02 40.08
N ARG A 13 28.20 -39.36 38.94
CA ARG A 13 27.90 -37.92 38.84
C ARG A 13 27.09 -37.65 37.56
N LEU A 14 25.79 -37.94 37.66
CA LEU A 14 24.82 -37.27 36.82
C LEU A 14 24.89 -35.76 37.09
N ALA A 15 24.49 -34.99 36.07
CA ALA A 15 23.82 -33.69 36.23
C ALA A 15 24.68 -32.46 36.52
N VAL A 16 25.55 -32.04 35.59
CA VAL A 16 25.79 -30.61 35.33
C VAL A 16 26.18 -30.42 33.85
N GLY A 17 25.24 -30.60 32.92
CA GLY A 17 25.56 -30.40 31.48
C GLY A 17 24.40 -29.94 30.61
N LEU A 18 23.18 -29.90 31.15
CA LEU A 18 21.95 -29.69 30.37
C LEU A 18 21.11 -28.54 30.94
N ALA A 19 21.74 -27.45 31.36
CA ALA A 19 21.03 -26.25 31.84
C ALA A 19 21.43 -24.98 31.08
N LEU A 20 22.11 -25.09 29.94
CA LEU A 20 22.48 -23.92 29.11
C LEU A 20 21.97 -23.97 27.66
N ALA A 21 21.30 -25.05 27.25
CA ALA A 21 20.87 -25.24 25.86
C ALA A 21 19.36 -25.02 25.61
N ALA A 22 18.57 -24.75 26.66
CA ALA A 22 17.11 -24.67 26.55
C ALA A 22 16.54 -23.24 26.56
N LEU A 23 17.38 -22.20 26.67
CA LEU A 23 16.94 -20.79 26.72
C LEU A 23 17.28 -19.99 25.45
N LEU A 24 17.42 -20.67 24.32
CA LEU A 24 17.61 -20.03 23.00
C LEU A 24 16.47 -20.38 22.02
N ALA A 25 15.29 -20.72 22.56
CA ALA A 25 14.11 -20.96 21.75
C ALA A 25 13.46 -19.63 21.35
N VAL A 26 13.90 -19.13 20.20
CA VAL A 26 13.06 -18.49 19.18
C VAL A 26 12.29 -17.23 19.64
N ALA A 27 12.99 -16.10 19.66
CA ALA A 27 12.36 -14.82 19.36
C ALA A 27 12.45 -14.61 17.84
N LEU A 28 11.49 -15.17 17.09
CA LEU A 28 11.32 -14.80 15.69
C LEU A 28 10.80 -13.35 15.66
N PRO A 29 11.50 -12.38 15.04
CA PRO A 29 10.90 -11.07 14.84
C PRO A 29 9.69 -11.25 13.92
N ALA A 30 8.49 -11.03 14.46
CA ALA A 30 7.30 -10.87 13.65
C ALA A 30 7.47 -9.56 12.87
N SER A 31 7.96 -9.64 11.64
CA SER A 31 7.96 -8.49 10.74
C SER A 31 6.51 -8.02 10.60
N PRO A 32 6.19 -6.75 10.91
CA PRO A 32 4.87 -6.23 10.59
C PRO A 32 4.73 -6.28 9.07
N ALA A 33 3.85 -7.14 8.58
CA ALA A 33 3.37 -7.05 7.21
C ALA A 33 2.62 -5.71 7.13
N LEU A 34 3.27 -4.67 6.64
CA LEU A 34 2.57 -3.48 6.19
C LEU A 34 1.71 -3.94 5.02
N ALA A 35 0.43 -4.19 5.26
CA ALA A 35 -0.54 -4.27 4.18
C ALA A 35 -0.47 -2.92 3.48
N ALA A 36 0.13 -2.89 2.29
CA ALA A 36 0.03 -1.75 1.41
C ALA A 36 -1.46 -1.59 1.11
N VAL A 37 -2.09 -0.59 1.72
CA VAL A 37 -3.45 -0.21 1.35
C VAL A 37 -3.32 0.45 -0.01
N SER A 38 -3.72 -0.26 -1.04
CA SER A 38 -3.92 0.32 -2.36
C SER A 38 -4.77 1.58 -2.23
N PRO A 39 -4.31 2.72 -2.76
CA PRO A 39 -5.17 3.88 -2.91
C PRO A 39 -6.52 3.49 -3.48
N SER A 40 -7.62 3.99 -2.92
CA SER A 40 -8.86 4.11 -3.69
C SER A 40 -8.91 5.52 -4.26
N VAL A 41 -9.02 5.62 -5.58
CA VAL A 41 -9.09 6.89 -6.31
C VAL A 41 -10.25 6.78 -7.27
N ALA A 42 -11.37 7.45 -6.96
CA ALA A 42 -12.51 7.47 -7.87
C ALA A 42 -12.25 8.47 -9.02
N TYR A 43 -12.17 7.95 -10.25
CA TYR A 43 -12.26 8.72 -11.47
C TYR A 43 -13.72 8.84 -11.90
N ARG A 44 -14.22 10.07 -12.09
CA ARG A 44 -15.58 10.35 -12.55
C ARG A 44 -15.53 11.14 -13.85
N GLY A 45 -16.36 10.75 -14.80
CA GLY A 45 -16.46 11.41 -16.10
C GLY A 45 -17.89 11.41 -16.62
N THR A 46 -18.08 12.12 -17.73
CA THR A 46 -19.33 12.15 -18.49
C THR A 46 -19.03 11.73 -19.92
N LEU A 47 -19.74 10.70 -20.40
CA LEU A 47 -19.72 10.27 -21.79
C LEU A 47 -20.88 10.91 -22.55
N LEU A 48 -20.56 11.52 -23.68
CA LEU A 48 -21.52 12.15 -24.59
C LEU A 48 -21.34 11.53 -25.98
N ASP A 49 -22.42 11.39 -26.73
CA ASP A 49 -22.37 11.02 -28.14
C ASP A 49 -21.87 12.18 -29.02
N VAL A 50 -21.73 11.94 -30.32
CA VAL A 50 -21.26 12.95 -31.29
C VAL A 50 -22.22 14.13 -31.44
N GLU A 51 -23.49 13.99 -31.03
CA GLU A 51 -24.46 15.09 -30.97
C GLU A 51 -24.47 15.81 -29.61
N GLY A 52 -23.58 15.42 -28.68
CA GLY A 52 -23.44 16.01 -27.35
C GLY A 52 -24.50 15.54 -26.35
N ARG A 53 -25.21 14.44 -26.63
CA ARG A 53 -26.24 13.88 -25.73
C ARG A 53 -25.59 12.87 -24.77
N PRO A 54 -26.00 12.83 -23.50
CA PRO A 54 -25.53 11.81 -22.57
C PRO A 54 -25.89 10.41 -23.05
N VAL A 55 -24.93 9.49 -22.96
CA VAL A 55 -25.14 8.08 -23.30
C VAL A 55 -25.55 7.27 -22.06
N GLU A 56 -26.18 6.13 -22.29
CA GLU A 56 -26.60 5.21 -21.23
C GLU A 56 -26.24 3.76 -21.58
N GLY A 57 -25.98 2.95 -20.56
CA GLY A 57 -25.74 1.52 -20.70
C GLY A 57 -24.36 1.08 -20.21
N LEU A 58 -23.94 -0.10 -20.64
CA LEU A 58 -22.67 -0.71 -20.24
C LEU A 58 -21.59 -0.40 -21.25
N PHE A 59 -20.44 0.09 -20.76
CA PHE A 59 -19.27 0.42 -21.57
C PHE A 59 -18.03 -0.26 -21.01
N ASP A 60 -17.11 -0.64 -21.88
CA ASP A 60 -15.76 -1.03 -21.46
C ASP A 60 -14.87 0.21 -21.49
N LEU A 61 -14.19 0.47 -20.37
CA LEU A 61 -13.26 1.58 -20.21
C LEU A 61 -11.85 1.04 -19.99
N THR A 62 -10.87 1.67 -20.62
CA THR A 62 -9.45 1.45 -20.32
C THR A 62 -8.81 2.75 -19.87
N PHE A 63 -7.94 2.64 -18.88
CA PHE A 63 -7.16 3.75 -18.35
C PHE A 63 -5.69 3.35 -18.45
N THR A 64 -4.91 4.08 -19.24
CA THR A 64 -3.49 3.76 -19.45
C THR A 64 -2.62 4.93 -19.08
N LEU A 65 -1.62 4.71 -18.24
CA LEU A 65 -0.59 5.69 -17.96
C LEU A 65 0.58 5.51 -18.93
N TYR A 66 1.07 6.64 -19.44
CA TYR A 66 2.22 6.75 -20.33
C TYR A 66 3.31 7.63 -19.71
N ASP A 67 4.55 7.42 -20.14
CA ASP A 67 5.70 8.25 -19.76
C ASP A 67 5.79 9.58 -20.54
N ALA A 68 5.02 9.73 -21.62
CA ALA A 68 5.02 10.91 -22.48
C ALA A 68 3.63 11.28 -23.03
N GLU A 69 3.46 12.56 -23.38
CA GLU A 69 2.23 13.14 -23.94
C GLU A 69 1.82 12.51 -25.27
N SER A 70 2.80 12.19 -26.11
CA SER A 70 2.62 11.53 -27.40
C SER A 70 3.77 10.57 -27.64
N GLY A 71 3.48 9.42 -28.24
CA GLY A 71 4.42 8.31 -28.28
C GLY A 71 4.66 7.73 -26.89
N GLY A 72 5.91 7.35 -26.58
CA GLY A 72 6.27 6.81 -25.28
C GLY A 72 5.82 5.37 -25.04
N ALA A 73 6.17 4.82 -23.88
CA ALA A 73 5.77 3.50 -23.45
C ALA A 73 4.55 3.56 -22.51
N SER A 74 3.63 2.60 -22.67
CA SER A 74 2.60 2.37 -21.66
C SER A 74 3.27 1.83 -20.39
N LEU A 75 3.04 2.51 -19.26
CA LEU A 75 3.53 2.12 -17.96
C LEU A 75 2.64 1.06 -17.34
N VAL A 76 1.33 1.32 -17.32
CA VAL A 76 0.32 0.45 -16.72
C VAL A 76 -1.04 0.72 -17.34
N THR A 77 -1.85 -0.34 -17.48
CA THR A 77 -3.22 -0.27 -17.96
C THR A 77 -4.17 -0.91 -16.95
N LEU A 78 -5.28 -0.23 -16.70
CA LEU A 78 -6.43 -0.73 -15.95
C LEU A 78 -7.61 -0.85 -16.89
N ALA A 79 -8.19 -2.04 -16.97
CA ALA A 79 -9.43 -2.29 -17.70
C ALA A 79 -10.60 -2.37 -16.72
N ALA A 80 -11.64 -1.57 -16.96
CA ALA A 80 -12.91 -1.60 -16.28
C ALA A 80 -13.98 -2.01 -17.29
N ASN A 81 -14.39 -3.28 -17.23
CA ASN A 81 -15.37 -3.83 -18.17
C ASN A 81 -16.79 -3.66 -17.61
N ALA A 82 -17.76 -3.51 -18.51
CA ALA A 82 -19.17 -3.36 -18.16
C ALA A 82 -19.42 -2.28 -17.08
N VAL A 83 -18.81 -1.10 -17.25
CA VAL A 83 -19.05 0.08 -16.43
C VAL A 83 -20.44 0.61 -16.76
N ASP A 84 -21.28 0.72 -15.74
CA ASP A 84 -22.62 1.28 -15.86
C ASP A 84 -22.55 2.80 -15.98
N VAL A 85 -23.17 3.32 -17.05
CA VAL A 85 -23.24 4.74 -17.38
C VAL A 85 -24.70 5.17 -17.35
N GLN A 86 -25.01 6.16 -16.50
CA GLN A 86 -26.37 6.69 -16.32
C GLN A 86 -26.32 8.21 -16.49
N ASP A 87 -27.20 8.77 -17.33
CA ASP A 87 -27.16 10.19 -17.71
C ASP A 87 -25.74 10.64 -18.16
N GLY A 88 -25.02 9.75 -18.86
CA GLY A 88 -23.64 9.93 -19.28
C GLY A 88 -22.60 9.81 -18.15
N LEU A 89 -22.99 9.78 -16.88
CA LEU A 89 -22.07 9.75 -15.75
C LEU A 89 -21.57 8.33 -15.46
N PHE A 90 -20.28 8.22 -15.15
CA PHE A 90 -19.66 7.01 -14.65
C PHE A 90 -18.66 7.29 -13.52
N SER A 91 -18.33 6.26 -12.74
CA SER A 91 -17.31 6.31 -11.69
C SER A 91 -16.53 5.00 -11.68
N VAL A 92 -15.20 5.07 -11.80
CA VAL A 92 -14.30 3.90 -11.75
C VAL A 92 -13.22 4.15 -10.71
N ASP A 93 -12.88 3.15 -9.91
CA ASP A 93 -11.70 3.22 -9.06
C ASP A 93 -10.44 2.99 -9.91
N VAL A 94 -9.57 3.99 -9.97
CA VAL A 94 -8.32 3.98 -10.73
C VAL A 94 -7.09 3.97 -9.82
N GLY A 95 -7.27 3.72 -8.52
CA GLY A 95 -6.19 3.87 -7.54
C GLY A 95 -5.02 2.91 -7.79
N ALA A 96 -5.32 1.71 -8.28
CA ALA A 96 -4.33 0.70 -8.66
C ALA A 96 -3.38 1.16 -9.79
N LEU A 97 -3.78 2.11 -10.66
CA LEU A 97 -2.89 2.66 -11.69
C LEU A 97 -1.71 3.42 -11.11
N PHE A 98 -1.88 3.96 -9.92
CA PHE A 98 -0.94 4.89 -9.31
C PHE A 98 -0.04 4.23 -8.26
N GLU A 99 -0.15 2.93 -8.07
CA GLU A 99 0.71 2.17 -7.18
C GLU A 99 2.14 2.12 -7.73
N GLY A 100 3.09 2.68 -6.98
CA GLY A 100 4.51 2.69 -7.37
C GLY A 100 4.83 3.59 -8.56
N ILE A 101 3.89 4.42 -9.01
CA ILE A 101 4.14 5.43 -10.04
C ILE A 101 4.65 6.72 -9.38
N ASP A 102 5.86 7.13 -9.78
CA ASP A 102 6.47 8.39 -9.36
C ASP A 102 6.66 9.32 -10.56
N GLY A 103 6.41 10.61 -10.34
CA GLY A 103 6.63 11.66 -11.33
C GLY A 103 5.41 11.98 -12.19
N ALA A 104 5.63 12.79 -13.23
CA ALA A 104 4.58 13.17 -14.16
C ALA A 104 4.32 12.02 -15.16
N THR A 105 3.07 11.59 -15.24
CA THR A 105 2.61 10.59 -16.22
C THR A 105 1.46 11.15 -17.04
N TRP A 106 1.12 10.50 -18.15
CA TRP A 106 0.06 10.92 -19.04
C TRP A 106 -1.04 9.86 -19.08
N LEU A 107 -2.26 10.23 -18.67
CA LEU A 107 -3.40 9.34 -18.66
C LEU A 107 -4.13 9.40 -19.99
N GLU A 108 -4.28 8.25 -20.65
CA GLU A 108 -5.17 8.02 -21.78
C GLU A 108 -6.39 7.22 -21.33
N ILE A 109 -7.56 7.54 -21.88
CA ILE A 109 -8.80 6.82 -21.60
C ILE A 109 -9.34 6.29 -22.91
N GLY A 110 -9.53 4.98 -23.00
CA GLY A 110 -10.24 4.32 -24.09
C GLY A 110 -11.66 3.99 -23.67
N VAL A 111 -12.63 4.27 -24.54
CA VAL A 111 -14.05 3.93 -24.35
C VAL A 111 -14.49 3.00 -25.46
N ARG A 112 -15.25 1.95 -25.12
CA ARG A 112 -15.87 1.07 -26.11
C ARG A 112 -17.30 0.75 -25.71
N GLY A 113 -18.23 1.00 -26.63
CA GLY A 113 -19.63 0.67 -26.47
C GLY A 113 -19.90 -0.84 -26.58
N ALA A 114 -21.02 -1.28 -26.02
CA ALA A 114 -21.47 -2.66 -26.15
C ALA A 114 -21.65 -3.05 -27.63
N GLY A 115 -20.88 -4.03 -28.09
CA GLY A 115 -20.95 -4.54 -29.47
C GLY A 115 -19.98 -3.87 -30.46
N GLU A 116 -19.20 -2.88 -30.01
CA GLU A 116 -18.11 -2.30 -30.78
C GLU A 116 -16.84 -3.16 -30.70
N SER A 117 -16.02 -3.12 -31.75
CA SER A 117 -14.75 -3.86 -31.82
C SER A 117 -13.59 -3.08 -31.22
N ASP A 118 -13.54 -1.78 -31.46
CA ASP A 118 -12.40 -0.91 -31.22
C ASP A 118 -12.68 0.08 -30.08
N PHE A 119 -11.62 0.58 -29.45
CA PHE A 119 -11.72 1.62 -28.43
C PHE A 119 -11.53 3.00 -29.06
N ASP A 120 -12.41 3.93 -28.72
CA ASP A 120 -12.22 5.35 -28.96
C ASP A 120 -11.37 5.95 -27.83
N THR A 121 -10.16 6.40 -28.17
CA THR A 121 -9.22 6.98 -27.20
C THR A 121 -9.33 8.49 -27.13
N LEU A 122 -9.42 9.02 -25.91
CA LEU A 122 -9.37 10.45 -25.64
C LEU A 122 -7.91 10.96 -25.61
N PRO A 123 -7.68 12.25 -25.91
CA PRO A 123 -6.35 12.85 -25.80
C PRO A 123 -5.76 12.68 -24.40
N ARG A 124 -4.44 12.46 -24.33
CA ARG A 124 -3.77 12.22 -23.05
C ARG A 124 -3.75 13.47 -22.19
N VAL A 125 -3.97 13.27 -20.89
CA VAL A 125 -3.96 14.35 -19.90
C VAL A 125 -2.82 14.12 -18.92
N GLN A 126 -2.03 15.17 -18.66
CA GLN A 126 -0.95 15.09 -17.70
C GLN A 126 -1.50 14.89 -16.27
N VAL A 127 -1.01 13.87 -15.59
CA VAL A 127 -1.22 13.59 -14.17
C VAL A 127 0.09 13.93 -13.46
N THR A 128 0.13 15.08 -12.81
CA THR A 128 1.37 15.64 -12.24
C THR A 128 1.65 15.19 -10.81
N SER A 129 0.69 14.59 -10.12
CA SER A 129 0.86 13.93 -8.82
C SER A 129 -0.38 13.09 -8.52
N VAL A 130 -0.16 11.81 -8.22
CA VAL A 130 -1.08 11.00 -7.40
C VAL A 130 -1.46 11.85 -6.18
N PRO A 131 -2.75 11.98 -5.78
CA PRO A 131 -3.14 12.91 -4.73
C PRO A 131 -2.21 12.72 -3.53
N SER A 132 -1.53 13.79 -3.09
CA SER A 132 -0.50 13.73 -2.03
C SER A 132 -0.99 13.08 -0.72
N ALA A 133 -2.30 12.88 -0.57
CA ALA A 133 -2.93 12.07 0.48
C ALA A 133 -2.50 10.59 0.48
N LEU A 134 -2.10 10.01 -0.66
CA LEU A 134 -1.70 8.60 -0.76
C LEU A 134 -0.28 8.34 -0.25
N ARG A 135 0.55 9.39 -0.14
CA ARG A 135 1.86 9.31 0.54
C ARG A 135 1.78 9.55 2.06
N ALA A 136 0.63 9.92 2.61
CA ALA A 136 0.52 10.15 4.06
C ALA A 136 0.73 8.86 4.88
N GLY A 137 0.48 7.67 4.30
CA GLY A 137 0.80 6.38 4.93
C GLY A 137 2.30 6.09 5.11
N VAL A 138 3.19 6.86 4.47
CA VAL A 138 4.64 6.75 4.63
C VAL A 138 5.19 7.82 5.59
N ALA A 139 4.44 8.90 5.83
CA ALA A 139 4.86 10.00 6.69
C ALA A 139 4.64 9.73 8.20
N ASP A 140 3.82 8.74 8.59
CA ASP A 140 3.68 8.32 9.99
C ASP A 140 4.89 7.53 10.53
N ARG A 141 5.93 7.34 9.70
CA ARG A 141 7.27 6.96 10.17
C ARG A 141 8.23 8.15 10.25
N ALA A 142 7.72 9.38 10.28
CA ALA A 142 8.44 10.49 10.87
C ALA A 142 8.51 10.26 12.39
N LEU A 143 9.57 9.57 12.79
CA LEU A 143 10.24 9.63 14.08
C LEU A 143 9.42 10.38 15.14
N ALA A 144 8.76 9.65 16.03
CA ALA A 144 8.53 10.18 17.36
C ALA A 144 9.92 10.49 17.94
N VAL A 145 10.43 11.69 17.69
CA VAL A 145 11.62 12.20 18.36
C VAL A 145 11.16 12.38 19.79
N PRO A 146 11.68 11.57 20.74
CA PRO A 146 11.40 11.80 22.14
C PRO A 146 11.81 13.24 22.44
N TRP A 147 10.93 14.01 23.05
CA TRP A 147 11.24 15.39 23.42
C TRP A 147 12.37 15.49 24.46
N GLU A 148 12.79 14.35 25.03
CA GLU A 148 14.06 14.24 25.77
C GLU A 148 15.25 14.38 24.82
N GLY A 149 15.88 15.56 24.83
CA GLY A 149 17.16 15.80 24.16
C GLY A 149 17.17 16.87 23.07
N VAL A 150 16.08 17.62 22.87
CA VAL A 150 16.09 18.77 21.94
C VAL A 150 16.77 19.97 22.59
N GLU A 151 18.07 20.15 22.34
CA GLU A 151 18.77 21.39 22.70
C GLU A 151 18.38 22.53 21.75
N GLY A 152 17.97 23.68 22.32
CA GLY A 152 17.63 24.90 21.55
C GLY A 152 16.15 25.10 21.23
N ALA A 153 15.22 24.36 21.85
CA ALA A 153 13.79 24.59 21.69
C ALA A 153 13.39 26.01 22.16
N PRO A 154 12.57 26.78 21.41
CA PRO A 154 12.13 28.10 21.84
C PRO A 154 11.35 28.02 23.16
N THR A 155 11.60 29.00 24.04
CA THR A 155 11.16 29.09 25.45
C THR A 155 9.69 28.70 25.76
N PRO A 156 8.68 28.98 24.90
CA PRO A 156 7.29 28.64 25.23
C PRO A 156 6.93 27.15 25.30
N LEU A 157 7.83 26.21 24.96
CA LEU A 157 7.55 24.77 25.00
C LEU A 157 8.29 23.99 26.11
N GLN A 158 8.95 24.68 27.04
CA GLN A 158 9.75 24.05 28.13
C GLN A 158 8.96 23.81 29.43
N GLY A 159 7.62 23.76 29.37
CA GLY A 159 6.80 23.46 30.53
C GLY A 159 6.83 21.96 30.90
N PRO A 160 6.69 21.59 32.19
CA PRO A 160 6.46 20.20 32.55
C PRO A 160 5.20 19.69 31.84
N LYS A 161 5.24 18.43 31.41
CA LYS A 161 4.10 17.72 30.80
C LYS A 161 2.85 17.98 31.65
N GLY A 162 1.81 18.57 31.05
CA GLY A 162 0.51 18.68 31.70
C GLY A 162 0.00 17.28 32.08
N ASP A 163 -0.53 17.16 33.29
CA ASP A 163 -1.08 15.88 33.76
C ASP A 163 -2.09 15.34 32.76
N PRO A 164 -2.12 14.01 32.50
CA PRO A 164 -3.13 13.42 31.65
C PRO A 164 -4.53 13.83 32.13
N GLY A 165 -5.31 14.46 31.25
CA GLY A 165 -6.69 14.83 31.55
C GLY A 165 -7.49 13.61 31.99
N GLU A 166 -8.36 13.78 32.98
CA GLU A 166 -9.20 12.68 33.47
C GLU A 166 -9.98 12.06 32.31
N GLN A 167 -9.83 10.75 32.14
CA GLN A 167 -10.59 10.00 31.15
C GLN A 167 -12.07 10.05 31.56
N GLY A 168 -12.90 10.66 30.72
CA GLY A 168 -14.34 10.71 30.92
C GLY A 168 -14.97 9.30 30.96
N PRO A 169 -16.14 9.16 31.58
CA PRO A 169 -16.76 7.87 31.91
C PRO A 169 -17.07 7.00 30.68
#